data_AF-S9S3L5-F1
#
_entry.id   AF-S9S3L5-F1
#
_cell.length_a   1.000
_cell.length_b   1.000
_cell.length_c   1.000
_cell.angle_alpha   90.00
_cell.angle_beta   90.00
_cell.angle_gamma   90.00
#
_symmetry.space_group_name_H-M   'P 1'
#
loop_
_entity.id
_entity.type
_entity.pdbx_description
1 polymer ?
#
loop_
_entity_poly.entity_id
_entity_poly.type
_entity_poly.pdbx_seq_one_letter_code
_entity_poly.pdbx_strand_id
1 'polypeptide(L)'
;MHLFRPLLLVAAVTSLAACSIGEPFVDRDTTFVITSPVISKPKRAGYNGSVTVCYTDDTLPATRDALAAEACAAWGLTAVQNSVQLWQCRLTVPHKAIYLCIDPAMRYEDGSYVNPFSESAVADWRKAHPTQPAAPADAPSLP
;
A
#
# COMPACT_ATOMS: atom_id res chain seq x y z
N MET A 1 5.28 42.48 -36.72
CA MET A 1 4.64 42.27 -35.40
C MET A 1 3.80 41.00 -35.42
N HIS A 2 4.39 39.79 -35.33
CA HIS A 2 3.60 38.53 -35.26
C HIS A 2 4.15 37.47 -34.29
N LEU A 3 5.24 37.76 -33.56
CA LEU A 3 5.90 36.80 -32.65
C LEU A 3 5.20 36.64 -31.28
N PHE A 4 4.20 37.46 -30.95
CA PHE A 4 3.49 37.39 -29.65
C PHE A 4 2.41 36.31 -29.57
N ARG A 5 1.88 35.86 -30.71
CA ARG A 5 0.81 34.85 -30.77
C ARG A 5 1.24 33.42 -30.37
N PRO A 6 2.43 32.91 -30.78
CA PRO A 6 2.85 31.57 -30.37
C PRO A 6 3.26 31.50 -28.89
N LEU A 7 3.76 32.61 -28.31
CA LEU A 7 4.18 32.67 -26.91
C LEU A 7 3.01 32.50 -25.92
N LEU A 8 1.84 33.04 -26.24
CA LEU A 8 0.62 32.87 -25.45
C LEU A 8 0.09 31.43 -25.47
N LEU A 9 0.23 30.73 -26.60
CA LEU A 9 -0.14 29.31 -26.72
C LEU A 9 0.79 28.41 -25.92
N VAL A 10 2.11 28.66 -25.96
CA VAL A 10 3.08 27.90 -25.16
C VAL A 10 2.84 28.10 -23.66
N ALA A 11 2.61 29.34 -23.21
CA ALA A 11 2.33 29.63 -21.81
C ALA A 11 1.06 28.92 -21.30
N ALA A 12 -0.02 28.93 -22.10
CA ALA A 12 -1.27 28.27 -21.76
C ALA A 12 -1.13 26.74 -21.64
N VAL A 13 -0.36 26.11 -22.53
CA VAL A 13 -0.09 24.66 -22.48
C VAL A 13 0.78 24.30 -21.28
N THR A 14 1.79 25.12 -20.94
CA THR A 14 2.65 24.86 -19.76
C THR A 14 1.88 24.99 -18.44
N SER A 15 0.92 25.91 -18.33
CA SER A 15 0.09 26.06 -17.12
C SER A 15 -0.88 24.89 -16.90
N LEU A 16 -1.33 24.21 -17.96
CA LEU A 16 -2.22 23.06 -17.84
C LEU A 16 -1.47 21.77 -17.48
N ALA A 17 -0.17 21.67 -17.83
CA ALA A 17 0.66 20.51 -17.49
C ALA A 17 1.05 20.46 -16.00
N ALA A 18 1.18 21.61 -15.33
CA ALA A 18 1.53 21.67 -13.90
C ALA A 18 0.42 21.12 -12.99
N CYS A 19 -0.85 21.17 -13.42
CA CYS A 19 -1.99 20.66 -12.65
C CYS A 19 -2.34 19.18 -12.97
N SER A 20 -1.63 18.54 -13.90
CA SER A 20 -1.90 17.13 -14.25
C SER A 20 -0.94 16.13 -13.58
N ILE A 21 -0.02 16.59 -12.73
CA ILE A 21 0.84 15.72 -11.92
C ILE A 21 -0.04 15.14 -10.81
N GLY A 22 -0.21 13.82 -10.82
CA GLY A 22 -1.00 13.14 -9.81
C GLY A 22 -0.22 13.04 -8.50
N GLU A 23 -0.89 13.30 -7.39
CA GLU A 23 -0.35 13.00 -6.06
C GLU A 23 -0.21 11.48 -5.86
N PRO A 24 0.85 11.01 -5.18
CA PRO A 24 1.01 9.61 -4.85
C PRO A 24 -0.16 9.14 -3.98
N PHE A 25 -0.64 7.92 -4.21
CA PHE A 25 -1.80 7.40 -3.51
C PHE A 25 -1.69 5.90 -3.25
N VAL A 26 -2.37 5.43 -2.19
CA VAL A 26 -2.53 4.00 -1.93
C VAL A 26 -3.62 3.47 -2.85
N ASP A 27 -3.24 2.58 -3.77
CA ASP A 27 -4.20 1.88 -4.61
C ASP A 27 -5.02 0.91 -3.76
N ARG A 28 -6.24 1.34 -3.47
CA ARG A 28 -7.21 0.59 -2.70
C ARG A 28 -8.13 -0.08 -3.70
N ASP A 29 -7.89 -1.35 -3.99
CA ASP A 29 -8.86 -2.14 -4.74
C ASP A 29 -10.12 -2.30 -3.86
N THR A 30 -11.10 -1.42 -4.07
CA THR A 30 -12.34 -1.34 -3.30
C THR A 30 -13.40 -2.13 -4.03
N THR A 31 -13.37 -3.45 -3.91
CA THR A 31 -14.43 -4.26 -4.48
C THR A 31 -15.34 -4.83 -3.39
N PHE A 32 -14.85 -5.55 -2.35
CA PHE A 32 -15.72 -6.06 -1.27
C PHE A 32 -14.97 -6.28 0.06
N VAL A 33 -15.65 -6.26 1.21
CA VAL A 33 -15.11 -6.69 2.51
C VAL A 33 -15.61 -8.11 2.81
N ILE A 34 -14.71 -9.04 3.11
CA ILE A 34 -15.02 -10.42 3.50
C ILE A 34 -14.86 -10.54 5.02
N THR A 35 -15.97 -10.77 5.72
CA THR A 35 -16.00 -11.15 7.13
C THR A 35 -16.25 -12.66 7.24
N SER A 36 -15.33 -13.40 7.85
CA SER A 36 -15.45 -14.84 8.16
C SER A 36 -15.33 -15.04 9.66
N PRO A 37 -16.14 -15.90 10.29
CA PRO A 37 -16.05 -16.20 11.73
C PRO A 37 -14.71 -16.84 12.15
N VAL A 38 -13.88 -17.27 11.19
CA VAL A 38 -12.57 -17.87 11.41
C VAL A 38 -11.42 -16.85 11.25
N ILE A 39 -11.67 -15.73 10.57
CA ILE A 39 -10.65 -14.71 10.30
C ILE A 39 -10.80 -13.59 11.32
N SER A 40 -9.81 -13.45 12.18
CA SER A 40 -9.79 -12.47 13.28
C SER A 40 -9.77 -11.00 12.86
N LYS A 41 -9.54 -10.71 11.57
CA LYS A 41 -9.59 -9.34 10.99
C LYS A 41 -10.47 -9.33 9.73
N PRO A 42 -11.36 -8.35 9.55
CA PRO A 42 -12.04 -8.18 8.26
C PRO A 42 -10.98 -7.92 7.18
N LYS A 43 -10.94 -8.79 6.18
CA LYS A 43 -10.06 -8.62 5.02
C LYS A 43 -10.87 -8.10 3.85
N ARG A 44 -10.27 -7.25 3.01
CA ARG A 44 -10.87 -6.93 1.72
C ARG A 44 -10.74 -8.14 0.80
N ALA A 45 -11.74 -8.40 -0.04
CA ALA A 45 -11.66 -9.42 -1.07
C ALA A 45 -10.40 -9.18 -1.93
N GLY A 46 -9.57 -10.21 -2.11
CA GLY A 46 -8.29 -10.08 -2.83
C GLY A 46 -7.13 -9.49 -2.02
N TYR A 47 -7.36 -9.03 -0.78
CA TYR A 47 -6.30 -8.48 0.07
C TYR A 47 -5.56 -9.60 0.81
N ASN A 48 -4.32 -9.83 0.38
CA ASN A 48 -3.44 -10.88 0.90
C ASN A 48 -2.33 -10.34 1.80
N GLY A 49 -2.56 -9.20 2.46
CA GLY A 49 -1.56 -8.55 3.30
C GLY A 49 -0.55 -7.70 2.56
N SER A 50 -0.95 -7.12 1.42
CA SER A 50 -0.12 -6.17 0.69
C SER A 50 -0.88 -4.91 0.34
N VAL A 51 -0.19 -3.77 0.40
CA VAL A 51 -0.70 -2.48 -0.07
C VAL A 51 0.13 -2.03 -1.26
N THR A 52 -0.53 -1.41 -2.22
CA THR A 52 0.11 -0.83 -3.39
C THR A 52 0.09 0.68 -3.26
N VAL A 53 1.23 1.33 -3.51
CA VAL A 53 1.35 2.79 -3.59
C VAL A 53 1.72 3.14 -5.03
N CYS A 54 0.86 3.92 -5.70
CA CYS A 54 1.16 4.50 -7.01
C CYS A 54 1.80 5.88 -6.83
N TYR A 55 2.87 6.18 -7.59
CA TYR A 55 3.69 7.37 -7.38
C TYR A 55 4.37 7.89 -8.68
N THR A 56 4.95 9.09 -8.64
CA THR A 56 5.74 9.72 -9.73
C THR A 56 7.24 9.66 -9.47
N ASP A 57 8.08 9.87 -10.49
CA ASP A 57 9.54 9.93 -10.30
C ASP A 57 10.01 10.90 -9.21
N ASP A 58 9.28 12.01 -9.02
CA ASP A 58 9.58 13.04 -8.02
C ASP A 58 9.13 12.66 -6.59
N THR A 59 8.39 11.56 -6.43
CA THR A 59 7.92 11.13 -5.11
C THR A 59 9.06 10.55 -4.28
N LEU A 60 9.38 11.23 -3.19
CA LEU A 60 10.39 10.77 -2.22
C LEU A 60 10.03 9.39 -1.63
N PRO A 61 11.02 8.52 -1.37
CA PRO A 61 10.80 7.24 -0.68
C PRO A 61 10.06 7.40 0.65
N ALA A 62 10.39 8.42 1.45
CA ALA A 62 9.69 8.68 2.71
C ALA A 62 8.19 8.94 2.54
N THR A 63 7.77 9.58 1.44
CA THR A 63 6.35 9.87 1.17
C THR A 63 5.58 8.58 0.87
N ARG A 64 6.12 7.70 0.02
CA ARG A 64 5.47 6.40 -0.27
C ARG A 64 5.45 5.49 0.96
N ASP A 65 6.51 5.51 1.77
CA ASP A 65 6.62 4.69 2.97
C ASP A 65 5.61 5.14 4.02
N ALA A 66 5.40 6.45 4.18
CA ALA A 66 4.38 7.01 5.05
C ALA A 66 2.96 6.61 4.63
N LEU A 67 2.65 6.67 3.32
CA LEU A 67 1.36 6.23 2.77
C LEU A 67 1.11 4.74 3.01
N ALA A 68 2.13 3.90 2.81
CA ALA A 68 2.03 2.47 3.08
C ALA A 68 1.89 2.16 4.58
N ALA A 69 2.64 2.88 5.44
CA ALA A 69 2.58 2.75 6.88
C ALA A 69 1.19 3.12 7.42
N GLU A 70 0.62 4.25 6.97
CA GLU A 70 -0.75 4.66 7.32
C GLU A 70 -1.76 3.58 6.91
N ALA A 71 -1.62 3.04 5.70
CA ALA A 71 -2.51 1.98 5.24
C ALA A 71 -2.38 0.71 6.09
N CYS A 72 -1.17 0.18 6.33
CA CYS A 72 -0.99 -1.02 7.16
C CYS A 72 -1.39 -0.79 8.63
N ALA A 73 -1.23 0.42 9.15
CA ALA A 73 -1.62 0.79 10.52
C ALA A 73 -3.13 0.67 10.76
N ALA A 74 -3.97 0.76 9.73
CA ALA A 74 -5.41 0.48 9.83
C ALA A 74 -5.72 -0.97 10.29
N TRP A 75 -4.74 -1.87 10.21
CA TRP A 75 -4.80 -3.23 10.73
C TRP A 75 -3.84 -3.46 11.91
N GLY A 76 -3.23 -2.42 12.48
CA GLY A 76 -2.21 -2.54 13.53
C GLY A 76 -0.93 -3.24 13.05
N LEU A 77 -0.58 -3.12 11.77
CA LEU A 77 0.56 -3.79 11.15
C LEU A 77 1.60 -2.77 10.67
N THR A 78 2.82 -3.24 10.48
CA THR A 78 3.93 -2.45 9.93
C THR A 78 4.05 -2.70 8.42
N ALA A 79 4.31 -1.65 7.65
CA ALA A 79 4.59 -1.77 6.23
C ALA A 79 6.07 -2.09 5.98
N VAL A 80 6.36 -3.06 5.12
CA VAL A 80 7.71 -3.35 4.60
C VAL A 80 7.68 -3.38 3.09
N GLN A 81 8.54 -2.59 2.45
CA GLN A 81 8.62 -2.56 0.99
C GLN A 81 9.06 -3.92 0.45
N ASN A 82 8.27 -4.49 -0.44
CA ASN A 82 8.54 -5.76 -1.11
C ASN A 82 9.21 -5.55 -2.46
N SER A 83 8.60 -4.71 -3.31
CA SER A 83 9.08 -4.50 -4.68
C SER A 83 8.61 -3.18 -5.25
N VAL A 84 9.29 -2.76 -6.32
CA VAL A 84 8.94 -1.59 -7.12
C VAL A 84 8.83 -2.01 -8.58
N GLN A 85 7.80 -1.51 -9.26
CA GLN A 85 7.55 -1.75 -10.67
C GLN A 85 7.29 -0.40 -11.35
N LEU A 86 7.89 -0.18 -12.51
CA LEU A 86 7.73 1.07 -13.25
C LEU A 86 6.58 0.95 -14.25
N TRP A 87 5.85 2.04 -14.47
CA TRP A 87 4.79 2.14 -15.49
C TRP A 87 3.66 1.09 -15.34
N GLN A 88 3.31 0.73 -14.10
CA GLN A 88 2.24 -0.22 -13.79
C GLN A 88 0.97 0.44 -13.22
N CYS A 89 1.02 1.72 -12.90
CA CYS A 89 -0.11 2.52 -12.42
C CYS A 89 -0.62 3.46 -13.53
N ARG A 90 -1.61 4.31 -13.21
CA ARG A 90 -2.17 5.31 -14.16
C ARG A 90 -1.12 6.32 -14.63
N LEU A 91 -1.32 6.89 -15.81
CA LEU A 91 -0.35 7.78 -16.48
C LEU A 91 0.17 8.95 -15.62
N THR A 92 -0.64 9.49 -14.70
CA THR A 92 -0.27 10.63 -13.86
C THR A 92 0.58 10.27 -12.63
N VAL A 93 0.63 8.97 -12.27
CA VAL A 93 1.46 8.39 -11.20
C VAL A 93 1.89 6.98 -11.64
N PRO A 94 2.80 6.87 -12.61
CA PRO A 94 2.99 5.65 -13.38
C PRO A 94 3.65 4.51 -12.60
N HIS A 95 4.38 4.82 -11.52
CA HIS A 95 5.19 3.84 -10.81
C HIS A 95 4.42 3.23 -9.65
N LYS A 96 4.79 2.00 -9.32
CA LYS A 96 4.09 1.16 -8.36
C LYS A 96 5.09 0.65 -7.33
N ALA A 97 4.84 0.89 -6.05
CA ALA A 97 5.55 0.27 -4.94
C ALA A 97 4.60 -0.67 -4.21
N ILE A 98 5.03 -1.91 -4.00
CA ILE A 98 4.26 -2.93 -3.27
C ILE A 98 4.88 -3.09 -1.89
N TYR A 99 4.06 -3.01 -0.86
CA TYR A 99 4.44 -3.22 0.53
C TYR A 99 3.69 -4.41 1.10
N LEU A 100 4.33 -5.18 1.96
CA LEU A 100 3.69 -6.18 2.80
C LEU A 100 3.30 -5.54 4.13
N CYS A 101 2.08 -5.79 4.60
CA CYS A 101 1.66 -5.47 5.95
C CYS A 101 1.94 -6.67 6.84
N ILE A 102 2.91 -6.51 7.73
CA ILE A 102 3.47 -7.57 8.56
C ILE A 102 3.22 -7.30 10.04
N ASP A 103 3.16 -8.37 10.83
CA ASP A 103 3.28 -8.28 12.28
C ASP A 103 4.77 -8.46 12.63
N PRO A 104 5.44 -7.46 13.20
CA PRO A 104 6.86 -7.57 13.53
C PRO A 104 7.17 -8.68 14.54
N ALA A 105 6.19 -9.11 15.34
CA ALA A 105 6.30 -10.19 16.32
C ALA A 105 6.06 -11.59 15.72
N MET A 106 5.45 -11.69 14.53
CA MET A 106 5.23 -12.98 13.86
C MET A 106 6.27 -13.22 12.75
N ARG A 107 7.37 -13.87 13.14
CA ARG A 107 8.45 -14.28 12.24
C ARG A 107 8.75 -15.76 12.40
N TYR A 108 9.15 -16.40 11.31
CA TYR A 108 9.77 -17.71 11.36
C TYR A 108 11.22 -17.59 11.86
N GLU A 109 11.81 -18.71 12.25
CA GLU A 109 13.20 -18.80 12.72
C GLU A 109 14.23 -18.36 11.67
N ASP A 110 13.88 -18.46 10.39
CA ASP A 110 14.70 -17.98 9.27
C ASP A 110 14.62 -16.45 9.08
N GLY A 111 13.85 -15.75 9.92
CA GLY A 111 13.63 -14.31 9.89
C GLY A 111 12.57 -13.85 8.88
N SER A 112 11.98 -14.76 8.11
CA SER A 112 10.90 -14.42 7.18
C SER A 112 9.60 -14.08 7.93
N TYR A 113 8.82 -13.17 7.35
CA TYR A 113 7.56 -12.72 7.95
C TYR A 113 6.44 -13.71 7.67
N VAL A 114 5.65 -13.99 8.69
CA VAL A 114 4.39 -14.73 8.55
C VAL A 114 3.38 -13.80 7.89
N ASN A 115 2.63 -14.29 6.89
CA ASN A 115 1.50 -13.53 6.35
C ASN A 115 0.35 -13.53 7.37
N PRO A 116 0.02 -12.39 8.00
CA PRO A 116 -1.00 -12.34 9.05
C PRO A 116 -2.43 -12.53 8.51
N PHE A 117 -2.62 -12.55 7.18
CA PHE A 117 -3.90 -12.77 6.52
C PHE A 117 -4.08 -14.19 5.98
N SER A 118 -3.08 -15.08 6.16
CA SER A 118 -3.17 -16.50 5.84
C SER A 118 -3.45 -17.30 7.11
N GLU A 119 -4.65 -17.90 7.17
CA GLU A 119 -5.08 -18.70 8.33
C GLU A 119 -4.12 -19.86 8.61
N SER A 120 -3.73 -20.60 7.57
CA SER A 120 -2.79 -21.72 7.70
C SER A 120 -1.42 -21.25 8.18
N ALA A 121 -0.89 -20.15 7.63
CA ALA A 121 0.42 -19.64 8.04
C ALA A 121 0.44 -19.19 9.52
N VAL A 122 -0.64 -18.52 9.97
CA VAL A 122 -0.80 -18.11 11.37
C VAL A 122 -0.99 -19.33 12.28
N ALA A 123 -1.77 -20.33 11.86
CA ALA A 123 -1.98 -21.56 12.64
C ALA A 123 -0.68 -22.35 12.82
N ASP A 124 0.08 -22.53 11.73
CA ASP A 124 1.37 -23.21 11.75
C ASP A 124 2.38 -22.47 12.63
N TRP A 125 2.43 -21.15 12.53
CA TRP A 125 3.31 -20.33 13.37
C TRP A 125 2.96 -20.44 14.85
N ARG A 126 1.66 -20.36 15.22
CA ARG A 126 1.20 -20.50 16.61
C ARG A 126 1.50 -21.87 17.20
N LYS A 127 1.39 -22.92 16.39
CA LYS A 127 1.75 -24.28 16.80
C LYS A 127 3.24 -24.38 17.17
N ALA A 128 4.10 -23.68 16.42
CA ALA A 128 5.53 -23.58 16.71
C ALA A 128 5.84 -22.63 17.88
N HIS A 129 5.00 -21.62 18.13
CA HIS A 129 5.23 -20.55 19.12
C HIS A 129 4.06 -20.41 20.11
N PRO A 130 3.77 -21.42 20.95
CA PRO A 130 2.57 -21.45 21.78
C PRO A 130 2.52 -20.37 22.87
N THR A 131 3.66 -19.76 23.21
CA THR A 131 3.78 -18.74 24.26
C THR A 131 3.89 -17.32 23.75
N GLN A 132 3.97 -17.10 22.43
CA GLN A 132 4.01 -15.75 21.87
C GLN A 132 2.59 -15.30 21.48
N PRO A 133 2.06 -14.24 22.10
CA PRO A 133 0.80 -13.67 21.66
C PRO A 133 0.99 -13.04 20.28
N ALA A 134 0.18 -13.46 19.30
CA ALA A 134 0.01 -12.68 18.09
C ALA A 134 -0.54 -11.29 18.47
N ALA A 135 -0.09 -10.21 17.81
CA ALA A 135 -0.58 -8.89 18.15
C ALA A 135 -2.12 -8.84 17.99
N PRO A 136 -2.86 -8.33 18.99
CA PRO A 136 -4.31 -8.25 18.89
C PRO A 136 -4.72 -7.44 17.67
N ALA A 137 -5.81 -7.88 17.05
CA ALA A 137 -6.42 -7.17 15.94
C ALA A 137 -7.23 -5.99 16.48
N ASP A 138 -6.77 -4.76 16.24
CA ASP A 138 -7.75 -3.69 16.12
C ASP A 138 -8.47 -3.90 14.78
N ALA A 139 -9.78 -4.08 14.83
CA ALA A 139 -10.59 -4.11 13.63
C ALA A 139 -10.49 -2.74 12.96
N PRO A 140 -10.28 -2.66 11.63
CA PRO A 140 -10.33 -1.38 10.94
C PRO A 140 -11.68 -0.75 11.23
N SER A 141 -11.67 0.44 11.84
CA SER A 141 -12.84 1.30 11.87
C SER A 141 -13.24 1.59 10.42
N LEU A 142 -14.42 1.13 10.02
CA LEU A 142 -14.99 1.48 8.72
C LEU A 142 -15.07 3.02 8.64
N PRO A 143 -14.56 3.65 7.56
CA PRO A 143 -14.84 5.07 7.30
C PRO A 143 -16.33 5.30 7.05
#